data_AF-A0AAD4D274-F1
#
_entry.id   AF-A0AAD4D274-F1
#
_cell.length_a   1.000
_cell.length_b   1.000
_cell.length_c   1.000
_cell.angle_alpha   90.00
_cell.angle_beta   90.00
_cell.angle_gamma   90.00
#
_symmetry.space_group_name_H-M   'P 1'
#
loop_
_entity.id
_entity.type
_entity.pdbx_description
1 polymer ?
#
loop_
_entity_poly.entity_id
_entity_poly.type
_entity_poly.pdbx_seq_one_letter_code
_entity_poly.pdbx_strand_id
1 'polypeptide(L)'
;CSNQFDEKCGLEENTIYKCTAGGKPEKVKTCDATKSCVSLDDGAACGPNDCKCTEDGISCGKIFPLSCKLKTSALYTCKKGQPPVFLKDCAPGQCSASKAQLAAAAIFQGSAMDKCLEECTCGGKGPACGSTFNPKCGLNPSTLYQCDGSGTKPIEGEVCGQGGCTVSNGDDRCNTNDCTCPGSGTSPVCGSELPSSCNAKANTIYICRGGSGSKPEVLSECLPGTQCIKKPTPEGAVCGSGTCDCKGENEVCSNQFPDECGLEKNTIYKCTSSGKPEKVKQCDATKSCVAIDDGAVCVSNDCKCPDDGTICGRVFPLSCKLKTTALYTCTKGGDPVLQKDCAPDRCSASKASFAAAAVFEAAATADVCVSSCSCPGKGPVCGSTFNPECNMKSSTLYKCDGTGTTPVESEVCGAGGCTVNNGDDNCKPEECTCPGSGTAPVCGSELPLSCGAKANTIYHCPGGSGTKPVPLSECKPGTQCIKKPLPEGAVCGSSKCDCKGDNEVCSNQFPVECGYEKNTIYKCTPEGTPEKVKQCDATESCVSLDGSTACVNSDCKCPDDGTVCGQVFPPSCRIKATALYTCKKGGDPVFDKDCYPDRCSDSKATYSASTAVFKAAAIADVCVGQCMCSEKGI
;
A
#
# COMPACT_ATOMS: atom_id res chain seq x y z
N CYS A 1 19.73 -6.44 -22.28
CA CYS A 1 20.70 -7.50 -22.63
C CYS A 1 19.98 -8.73 -23.15
N SER A 2 20.59 -9.57 -23.99
CA SER A 2 19.94 -10.77 -24.52
C SER A 2 19.41 -11.73 -23.44
N ASN A 3 20.09 -11.80 -22.29
CA ASN A 3 19.66 -12.56 -21.11
C ASN A 3 18.38 -12.03 -20.39
N GLN A 4 17.83 -10.90 -20.84
CA GLN A 4 16.54 -10.37 -20.36
C GLN A 4 15.37 -10.83 -21.23
N PHE A 5 15.64 -11.52 -22.34
CA PHE A 5 14.63 -12.06 -23.24
C PHE A 5 14.49 -13.58 -23.04
N ASP A 6 13.32 -14.13 -23.36
CA ASP A 6 13.09 -15.58 -23.34
C ASP A 6 14.04 -16.27 -24.35
N GLU A 7 14.60 -17.42 -23.98
CA GLU A 7 15.50 -18.20 -24.85
C GLU A 7 14.87 -18.53 -26.22
N LYS A 8 13.54 -18.61 -26.29
CA LYS A 8 12.79 -18.84 -27.55
C LYS A 8 12.92 -17.71 -28.56
N CYS A 9 13.37 -16.52 -28.17
CA CYS A 9 13.54 -15.40 -29.10
C CYS A 9 14.74 -15.57 -30.05
N GLY A 10 15.61 -16.57 -29.83
CA GLY A 10 16.75 -16.86 -30.72
C GLY A 10 17.74 -15.70 -30.84
N LEU A 11 17.79 -14.83 -29.83
CA LEU A 11 18.71 -13.70 -29.79
C LEU A 11 20.13 -14.20 -29.51
N GLU A 12 21.12 -13.55 -30.13
CA GLU A 12 22.53 -13.89 -29.96
C GLU A 12 22.94 -13.65 -28.50
N GLU A 13 23.55 -14.66 -27.88
CA GLU A 13 24.06 -14.53 -26.52
C GLU A 13 25.06 -13.38 -26.42
N ASN A 14 25.19 -12.82 -25.22
CA ASN A 14 26.12 -11.74 -24.94
C ASN A 14 25.97 -10.47 -25.81
N THR A 15 24.74 -10.16 -26.22
CA THR A 15 24.45 -9.07 -27.15
C THR A 15 23.53 -8.03 -26.52
N ILE A 16 23.87 -6.75 -26.70
CA ILE A 16 23.03 -5.61 -26.35
C ILE A 16 22.01 -5.40 -27.46
N TYR A 17 20.74 -5.37 -27.07
CA TYR A 17 19.63 -5.04 -27.93
C TYR A 17 18.99 -3.74 -27.45
N LYS A 18 18.59 -2.89 -28.39
CA LYS A 18 17.77 -1.70 -28.15
C LYS A 18 16.38 -2.00 -28.68
N CYS A 19 15.37 -1.77 -27.85
CA CYS A 19 13.99 -1.81 -28.30
C CYS A 19 13.69 -0.53 -29.08
N THR A 20 13.25 -0.64 -30.34
CA THR A 20 12.82 0.53 -31.12
C THR A 20 11.39 0.95 -30.77
N ALA A 21 10.84 2.00 -31.37
CA ALA A 21 9.45 2.43 -31.12
C ALA A 21 8.39 1.42 -31.61
N GLY A 22 8.79 0.46 -32.44
CA GLY A 22 8.00 -0.74 -32.70
C GLY A 22 8.23 -1.83 -31.66
N GLY A 23 9.06 -1.57 -30.68
CA GLY A 23 9.69 -2.50 -29.79
C GLY A 23 10.84 -3.32 -30.37
N LYS A 24 10.95 -3.65 -31.67
CA LYS A 24 11.85 -4.71 -32.20
C LYS A 24 13.20 -4.73 -31.50
N PRO A 25 13.74 -5.89 -31.08
CA PRO A 25 15.07 -5.89 -30.50
C PRO A 25 16.04 -5.71 -31.66
N GLU A 26 16.56 -4.49 -31.82
CA GLU A 26 17.63 -4.20 -32.75
C GLU A 26 18.97 -4.44 -32.08
N LYS A 27 19.78 -5.28 -32.71
CA LYS A 27 21.13 -5.59 -32.25
C LYS A 27 21.96 -4.30 -32.27
N VAL A 28 22.34 -3.82 -31.09
CA VAL A 28 23.22 -2.66 -30.95
C VAL A 28 24.66 -3.12 -31.10
N LYS A 29 25.06 -4.13 -30.31
CA LYS A 29 26.44 -4.62 -30.27
C LYS A 29 26.52 -5.97 -29.57
N THR A 30 27.24 -6.93 -30.15
CA THR A 30 27.72 -8.11 -29.41
C THR A 30 28.91 -7.70 -28.55
N CYS A 31 28.86 -8.01 -27.26
CA CYS A 31 30.01 -7.79 -26.40
C CYS A 31 31.14 -8.73 -26.81
N ASP A 32 32.37 -8.21 -26.87
CA ASP A 32 33.52 -9.02 -27.22
C ASP A 32 33.73 -10.14 -26.18
N ALA A 33 34.48 -11.18 -26.53
CA ALA A 33 34.65 -12.36 -25.66
C ALA A 33 35.22 -12.04 -24.26
N THR A 34 35.81 -10.85 -24.06
CA THR A 34 36.33 -10.40 -22.76
C THR A 34 35.31 -9.64 -21.91
N LYS A 35 34.13 -9.33 -22.45
CA LYS A 35 33.06 -8.53 -21.81
C LYS A 35 31.75 -9.30 -21.76
N SER A 36 30.89 -8.95 -20.81
CA SER A 36 29.50 -9.44 -20.76
C SER A 36 28.50 -8.32 -20.90
N CYS A 37 27.36 -8.61 -21.50
CA CYS A 37 26.21 -7.72 -21.47
C CYS A 37 25.67 -7.66 -20.04
N VAL A 38 25.79 -6.50 -19.40
CA VAL A 38 25.28 -6.22 -18.06
C VAL A 38 24.11 -5.26 -18.18
N SER A 39 23.00 -5.56 -17.50
CA SER A 39 21.90 -4.62 -17.33
C SER A 39 22.24 -3.67 -16.19
N LEU A 40 22.26 -2.38 -16.47
CA LEU A 40 22.42 -1.26 -15.55
C LEU A 40 21.08 -0.49 -15.51
N ASP A 41 20.90 0.34 -14.49
CA ASP A 41 19.66 1.12 -14.34
C ASP A 41 19.41 2.07 -15.54
N ASP A 42 20.49 2.53 -16.19
CA ASP A 42 20.42 3.41 -17.38
C ASP A 42 20.50 2.65 -18.72
N GLY A 43 20.33 1.33 -18.71
CA GLY A 43 20.31 0.50 -19.91
C GLY A 43 21.33 -0.64 -19.90
N ALA A 44 21.71 -1.15 -21.08
CA ALA A 44 22.62 -2.30 -21.17
C ALA A 44 24.01 -1.86 -21.67
N ALA A 45 25.06 -2.32 -20.99
CA ALA A 45 26.44 -2.04 -21.36
C ALA A 45 27.27 -3.32 -21.46
N CYS A 46 28.32 -3.28 -22.28
CA CYS A 46 29.34 -4.32 -22.29
C CYS A 46 30.31 -4.01 -21.15
N GLY A 47 29.97 -4.52 -19.96
CA GLY A 47 30.85 -4.46 -18.80
C GLY A 47 31.95 -5.52 -18.91
N PRO A 48 33.05 -5.38 -18.15
CA PRO A 48 33.93 -6.51 -17.90
C PRO A 48 33.09 -7.71 -17.49
N ASN A 49 33.52 -8.89 -17.90
CA ASN A 49 32.78 -10.10 -17.68
C ASN A 49 32.90 -10.49 -16.19
N ASP A 50 32.12 -9.83 -15.33
CA ASP A 50 32.25 -9.88 -13.85
C ASP A 50 31.88 -11.25 -13.26
N CYS A 51 31.42 -12.16 -14.11
CA CYS A 51 31.23 -13.57 -13.79
C CYS A 51 32.45 -14.43 -14.17
N LYS A 52 33.62 -13.83 -14.39
CA LYS A 52 34.88 -14.55 -14.55
C LYS A 52 35.74 -14.34 -13.31
N CYS A 53 36.47 -15.37 -12.94
CA CYS A 53 37.39 -15.27 -11.83
C CYS A 53 38.53 -14.32 -12.18
N THR A 54 38.82 -13.39 -11.27
CA THR A 54 39.92 -12.43 -11.42
C THR A 54 41.29 -13.04 -11.08
N GLU A 55 41.28 -14.13 -10.30
CA GLU A 55 42.45 -14.88 -9.84
C GLU A 55 42.18 -16.39 -9.89
N ASP A 56 43.24 -17.20 -9.95
CA ASP A 56 43.14 -18.66 -9.77
C ASP A 56 42.92 -18.97 -8.28
N GLY A 57 42.00 -19.89 -7.95
CA GLY A 57 41.76 -20.26 -6.55
C GLY A 57 40.38 -20.84 -6.28
N ILE A 58 39.93 -20.70 -5.03
CA ILE A 58 38.57 -21.04 -4.61
C ILE A 58 37.93 -19.78 -4.03
N SER A 59 36.72 -19.47 -4.47
CA SER A 59 35.98 -18.26 -4.12
C SER A 59 34.54 -18.56 -3.73
N CYS A 60 34.00 -17.77 -2.81
CA CYS A 60 32.59 -17.82 -2.43
C CYS A 60 31.67 -17.18 -3.49
N GLY A 61 30.52 -17.79 -3.77
CA GLY A 61 29.54 -17.26 -4.73
C GLY A 61 29.09 -15.82 -4.43
N LYS A 62 29.15 -15.39 -3.16
CA LYS A 62 28.82 -14.03 -2.73
C LYS A 62 29.75 -12.93 -3.23
N ILE A 63 30.97 -13.27 -3.69
CA ILE A 63 31.89 -12.26 -4.24
C ILE A 63 31.54 -11.89 -5.69
N PHE A 64 30.73 -12.72 -6.34
CA PHE A 64 30.27 -12.48 -7.69
C PHE A 64 28.98 -11.66 -7.67
N PRO A 65 28.77 -10.75 -8.63
CA PRO A 65 27.51 -10.02 -8.76
C PRO A 65 26.31 -10.96 -8.82
N LEU A 66 25.16 -10.52 -8.28
CA LEU A 66 23.91 -11.30 -8.32
C LEU A 66 23.48 -11.64 -9.77
N SER A 67 23.89 -10.83 -10.75
CA SER A 67 23.66 -11.07 -12.18
C SER A 67 24.30 -12.37 -12.70
N CYS A 68 25.30 -12.92 -11.99
CA CYS A 68 25.95 -14.19 -12.33
C CYS A 68 25.13 -15.43 -11.95
N LYS A 69 24.00 -15.26 -11.24
CA LYS A 69 23.11 -16.36 -10.79
C LYS A 69 23.83 -17.48 -10.01
N LEU A 70 24.92 -17.14 -9.30
CA LEU A 70 25.65 -18.07 -8.45
C LEU A 70 25.01 -18.14 -7.06
N LYS A 71 25.05 -19.30 -6.41
CA LYS A 71 24.59 -19.46 -5.03
C LYS A 71 25.57 -18.75 -4.10
N THR A 72 25.11 -17.76 -3.35
CA THR A 72 25.95 -16.97 -2.43
C THR A 72 26.58 -17.81 -1.31
N SER A 73 25.98 -18.96 -0.99
CA SER A 73 26.46 -19.94 0.00
C SER A 73 27.43 -20.99 -0.55
N ALA A 74 27.74 -21.02 -1.85
CA ALA A 74 28.57 -22.08 -2.44
C ALA A 74 30.01 -21.63 -2.70
N LEU A 75 30.94 -22.59 -2.69
CA LEU A 75 32.31 -22.41 -3.19
C LEU A 75 32.40 -22.76 -4.67
N TYR A 76 33.24 -22.00 -5.36
CA TYR A 76 33.54 -22.17 -6.77
C TYR A 76 35.04 -22.29 -6.98
N THR A 77 35.46 -23.21 -7.85
CA THR A 77 36.83 -23.27 -8.36
C THR A 77 36.98 -22.23 -9.44
N CYS A 78 38.00 -21.42 -9.30
CA CYS A 78 38.28 -20.29 -10.13
C CYS A 78 39.57 -20.49 -10.92
N LYS A 79 39.48 -20.28 -12.23
CA LYS A 79 40.64 -20.06 -13.10
C LYS A 79 40.56 -18.65 -13.65
N LYS A 80 41.65 -17.90 -13.56
CA LYS A 80 41.73 -16.50 -14.00
C LYS A 80 41.24 -16.35 -15.43
N GLY A 81 40.23 -15.49 -15.63
CA GLY A 81 39.62 -15.24 -16.93
C GLY A 81 38.64 -16.34 -17.40
N GLN A 82 38.30 -17.32 -16.56
CA GLN A 82 37.27 -18.32 -16.82
C GLN A 82 36.06 -18.15 -15.88
N PRO A 83 34.86 -18.62 -16.28
CA PRO A 83 33.71 -18.68 -15.39
C PRO A 83 33.99 -19.56 -14.15
N PRO A 84 33.45 -19.20 -12.98
CA PRO A 84 33.59 -20.02 -11.78
C PRO A 84 32.88 -21.36 -11.95
N VAL A 85 33.60 -22.44 -11.67
CA VAL A 85 33.05 -23.81 -11.73
C VAL A 85 32.59 -24.20 -10.32
N PHE A 86 31.33 -24.57 -10.17
CA PHE A 86 30.78 -24.99 -8.87
C PHE A 86 31.63 -26.11 -8.26
N LEU A 87 32.07 -25.92 -7.01
CA LEU A 87 32.87 -26.89 -6.28
C LEU A 87 32.03 -27.63 -5.23
N LYS A 88 31.38 -26.90 -4.32
CA LYS A 88 30.48 -27.46 -3.30
C LYS A 88 29.57 -26.38 -2.70
N ASP A 89 28.41 -26.78 -2.20
CA ASP A 89 27.52 -25.90 -1.43
C ASP A 89 28.01 -25.83 0.03
N CYS A 90 28.06 -24.65 0.64
CA CYS A 90 28.19 -24.51 2.10
C CYS A 90 26.80 -24.28 2.71
N ALA A 91 26.65 -24.52 4.01
CA ALA A 91 25.43 -24.10 4.70
C ALA A 91 25.24 -22.56 4.62
N PRO A 92 24.00 -22.05 4.69
CA PRO A 92 23.73 -20.61 4.63
C PRO A 92 24.62 -19.81 5.59
N GLY A 93 25.28 -18.77 5.08
CA GLY A 93 26.19 -17.91 5.86
C GLY A 93 27.61 -18.47 6.09
N GLN A 94 27.91 -19.71 5.73
CA GLN A 94 29.20 -20.36 6.05
C GLN A 94 30.27 -20.24 4.97
N CYS A 95 29.97 -19.58 3.86
CA CYS A 95 30.98 -19.22 2.88
C CYS A 95 31.68 -17.93 3.32
N SER A 96 32.84 -18.07 3.98
CA SER A 96 33.64 -16.93 4.42
C SER A 96 34.63 -16.54 3.32
N ALA A 97 34.43 -15.35 2.75
CA ALA A 97 35.39 -14.75 1.85
C ALA A 97 36.58 -14.27 2.68
N SER A 98 37.80 -14.66 2.32
CA SER A 98 38.98 -14.14 2.98
C SER A 98 39.01 -12.61 2.79
N LYS A 99 39.03 -11.85 3.89
CA LYS A 99 38.94 -10.37 3.89
C LYS A 99 40.08 -9.67 3.13
N ALA A 100 41.07 -10.42 2.65
CA ALA A 100 42.24 -9.90 1.95
C ALA A 100 41.96 -9.35 0.54
N GLN A 101 40.77 -9.57 -0.04
CA GLN A 101 40.47 -9.14 -1.42
C GLN A 101 39.71 -7.80 -1.54
N LEU A 102 39.27 -7.18 -0.44
CA LEU A 102 38.44 -5.94 -0.49
C LEU A 102 39.20 -4.64 -0.15
N ALA A 103 40.49 -4.70 0.20
CA ALA A 103 41.33 -3.52 0.41
C ALA A 103 42.64 -3.63 -0.39
N ALA A 104 42.81 -2.70 -1.32
CA ALA A 104 43.92 -2.47 -2.26
C ALA A 104 45.30 -3.10 -1.96
N ALA A 105 45.87 -3.70 -3.02
CA ALA A 105 47.29 -3.69 -3.42
C ALA A 105 48.35 -3.57 -2.31
N ALA A 106 48.72 -4.70 -1.69
CA ALA A 106 50.04 -4.85 -1.08
C ALA A 106 50.51 -6.32 -1.14
N ILE A 107 51.78 -6.48 -1.52
CA ILE A 107 52.47 -7.72 -1.86
C ILE A 107 52.61 -8.60 -0.61
N PHE A 108 51.82 -9.68 -0.48
CA PHE A 108 52.13 -10.81 0.41
C PHE A 108 51.66 -12.12 -0.23
N GLN A 109 52.61 -13.00 -0.55
CA GLN A 109 52.38 -14.30 -1.19
C GLN A 109 51.92 -15.32 -0.14
N GLY A 110 50.61 -15.37 0.09
CA GLY A 110 49.94 -16.42 0.84
C GLY A 110 48.45 -16.40 0.51
N SER A 111 48.05 -17.07 -0.57
CA SER A 111 46.68 -17.11 -1.05
C SER A 111 45.76 -17.80 -0.02
N ALA A 112 45.08 -17.00 0.80
CA ALA A 112 44.02 -17.46 1.67
C ALA A 112 42.81 -17.85 0.82
N MET A 113 42.66 -19.14 0.53
CA MET A 113 41.51 -19.66 -0.22
C MET A 113 40.24 -19.56 0.62
N ASP A 114 39.11 -19.23 -0.01
CA ASP A 114 37.81 -19.28 0.63
C ASP A 114 37.49 -20.73 1.03
N LYS A 115 36.98 -20.92 2.25
CA LYS A 115 36.62 -22.23 2.78
C LYS A 115 35.19 -22.18 3.30
N CYS A 116 34.48 -23.29 3.19
CA CYS A 116 33.30 -23.50 4.02
C CYS A 116 33.82 -23.62 5.45
N LEU A 117 33.37 -22.72 6.32
CA LEU A 117 33.61 -22.87 7.74
C LEU A 117 32.96 -24.17 8.21
N GLU A 118 33.58 -24.86 9.16
CA GLU A 118 32.93 -26.02 9.80
C GLU A 118 31.64 -25.53 10.47
N GLU A 119 30.60 -26.38 10.46
CA GLU A 119 29.21 -25.99 10.71
C GLU A 119 28.99 -25.27 12.06
N CYS A 120 29.95 -25.34 12.98
CA CYS A 120 29.92 -24.84 14.35
C CYS A 120 31.13 -23.96 14.72
N THR A 121 31.62 -23.16 13.77
CA THR A 121 32.73 -22.23 13.99
C THR A 121 32.31 -20.78 13.74
N CYS A 122 33.00 -19.85 14.40
CA CYS A 122 32.73 -18.42 14.32
C CYS A 122 32.99 -17.85 12.93
N GLY A 123 32.12 -16.95 12.47
CA GLY A 123 32.29 -16.24 11.19
C GLY A 123 33.35 -15.13 11.24
N GLY A 124 33.59 -14.54 12.42
CA GLY A 124 34.52 -13.44 12.65
C GLY A 124 34.83 -13.26 14.14
N LYS A 125 35.69 -12.30 14.48
CA LYS A 125 35.97 -11.92 15.87
C LYS A 125 34.86 -11.00 16.40
N GLY A 126 34.37 -11.26 17.61
CA GLY A 126 33.31 -10.48 18.25
C GLY A 126 32.29 -11.38 18.97
N PRO A 127 31.36 -10.81 19.75
CA PRO A 127 30.26 -11.55 20.33
C PRO A 127 29.21 -11.90 19.26
N ALA A 128 28.64 -13.11 19.35
CA ALA A 128 27.65 -13.64 18.43
C ALA A 128 26.56 -14.42 19.18
N CYS A 129 25.29 -14.22 18.83
CA CYS A 129 24.20 -14.97 19.43
C CYS A 129 24.26 -16.45 19.03
N GLY A 130 23.95 -17.36 19.95
CA GLY A 130 23.86 -18.80 19.66
C GLY A 130 22.90 -19.13 18.52
N SER A 131 21.89 -18.27 18.30
CA SER A 131 20.92 -18.36 17.20
C SER A 131 21.52 -18.10 15.81
N THR A 132 22.72 -17.51 15.72
CA THR A 132 23.43 -17.30 14.45
C THR A 132 24.15 -18.56 13.96
N PHE A 133 24.30 -19.57 14.82
CA PHE A 133 24.93 -20.84 14.50
C PHE A 133 23.88 -21.88 14.07
N ASN A 134 24.33 -22.92 13.35
CA ASN A 134 23.44 -24.00 12.95
C ASN A 134 22.87 -24.72 14.20
N PRO A 135 21.55 -24.99 14.27
CA PRO A 135 20.95 -25.69 15.42
C PRO A 135 21.62 -27.03 15.76
N LYS A 136 22.23 -27.71 14.78
CA LYS A 136 22.99 -28.96 14.99
C LYS A 136 24.21 -28.81 15.90
N CYS A 137 24.68 -27.58 16.11
CA CYS A 137 25.82 -27.29 16.97
C CYS A 137 25.49 -27.37 18.47
N GLY A 138 24.20 -27.45 18.83
CA GLY A 138 23.78 -27.56 20.23
C GLY A 138 24.05 -26.30 21.06
N LEU A 139 24.28 -25.15 20.42
CA LEU A 139 24.47 -23.87 21.10
C LEU A 139 23.11 -23.30 21.51
N ASN A 140 23.04 -22.70 22.70
CA ASN A 140 21.81 -22.13 23.23
C ASN A 140 21.50 -20.82 22.49
N PRO A 141 20.34 -20.71 21.79
CA PRO A 141 20.02 -19.53 21.00
C PRO A 141 19.89 -18.24 21.82
N SER A 142 19.70 -18.34 23.13
CA SER A 142 19.62 -17.20 24.06
C SER A 142 20.96 -16.81 24.67
N THR A 143 22.07 -17.47 24.32
CA THR A 143 23.39 -17.16 24.87
C THR A 143 24.21 -16.33 23.89
N LEU A 144 24.90 -15.31 24.39
CA LEU A 144 25.89 -14.52 23.67
C LEU A 144 27.25 -15.23 23.78
N TYR A 145 27.75 -15.74 22.65
CA TYR A 145 29.04 -16.44 22.56
C TYR A 145 30.15 -15.47 22.16
N GLN A 146 31.35 -15.64 22.71
CA GLN A 146 32.52 -14.90 22.31
C GLN A 146 33.29 -15.64 21.21
N CYS A 147 33.57 -14.95 20.11
CA CYS A 147 34.40 -15.47 19.02
C CYS A 147 35.76 -14.77 18.95
N ASP A 148 36.83 -15.55 19.02
CA ASP A 148 38.22 -15.05 18.94
C ASP A 148 38.69 -14.78 17.50
N GLY A 149 38.02 -15.35 16.49
CA GLY A 149 38.32 -15.17 15.09
C GLY A 149 37.51 -16.08 14.19
N SER A 150 37.61 -15.87 12.87
CA SER A 150 36.94 -16.74 11.90
C SER A 150 37.49 -18.17 11.99
N GLY A 151 36.61 -19.17 12.08
CA GLY A 151 36.97 -20.59 12.16
C GLY A 151 37.30 -21.11 13.56
N THR A 152 37.27 -20.27 14.61
CA THR A 152 37.40 -20.75 15.99
C THR A 152 36.07 -21.30 16.52
N LYS A 153 36.13 -22.17 17.54
CA LYS A 153 34.91 -22.62 18.23
C LYS A 153 34.36 -21.46 19.07
N PRO A 154 33.04 -21.21 19.06
CA PRO A 154 32.44 -20.20 19.92
C PRO A 154 32.62 -20.57 21.39
N ILE A 155 33.06 -19.61 22.20
CA ILE A 155 33.21 -19.76 23.65
C ILE A 155 31.94 -19.21 24.29
N GLU A 156 31.29 -19.98 25.15
CA GLU A 156 30.06 -19.55 25.83
C GLU A 156 30.33 -18.31 26.69
N GLY A 157 29.58 -17.22 26.45
CA GLY A 157 29.66 -15.97 27.19
C GLY A 157 28.47 -15.80 28.12
N GLU A 158 27.73 -14.71 27.97
CA GLU A 158 26.58 -14.37 28.82
C GLU A 158 25.30 -15.02 28.31
N VAL A 159 24.58 -15.75 29.17
CA VAL A 159 23.21 -16.22 28.88
C VAL A 159 22.25 -15.04 29.01
N CYS A 160 21.68 -14.58 27.90
CA CYS A 160 20.76 -13.45 27.92
C CYS A 160 19.45 -13.84 28.63
N GLY A 161 18.91 -12.91 29.43
CA GLY A 161 17.63 -13.08 30.14
C GLY A 161 16.42 -13.16 29.21
N GLN A 162 15.21 -12.93 29.74
CA GLN A 162 13.94 -13.06 28.99
C GLN A 162 13.84 -12.24 27.68
N GLY A 163 14.71 -11.25 27.46
CA GLY A 163 14.80 -10.49 26.22
C GLY A 163 15.56 -11.18 25.08
N GLY A 164 16.23 -12.30 25.36
CA GLY A 164 17.05 -13.03 24.39
C GLY A 164 18.31 -12.29 23.95
N CYS A 165 19.06 -12.93 23.06
CA CYS A 165 20.21 -12.35 22.37
C CYS A 165 19.74 -11.74 21.04
N THR A 166 20.08 -10.48 20.79
CA THR A 166 19.64 -9.75 19.58
C THR A 166 20.77 -9.63 18.57
N VAL A 167 20.52 -10.14 17.35
CA VAL A 167 21.46 -10.05 16.23
C VAL A 167 21.50 -8.63 15.67
N SER A 168 22.67 -8.00 15.68
CA SER A 168 22.87 -6.61 15.22
C SER A 168 23.73 -6.58 13.94
N ASN A 169 23.71 -5.48 13.17
CA ASN A 169 24.67 -5.27 12.07
C ASN A 169 26.13 -5.04 12.55
N GLY A 170 26.39 -5.25 13.84
CA GLY A 170 27.69 -5.14 14.51
C GLY A 170 27.81 -6.27 15.53
N ASP A 171 28.35 -5.97 16.70
CA ASP A 171 28.45 -6.93 17.80
C ASP A 171 27.06 -7.28 18.35
N ASP A 172 26.78 -8.57 18.50
CA ASP A 172 25.55 -9.06 19.12
C ASP A 172 25.54 -8.71 20.62
N ARG A 173 24.34 -8.51 21.19
CA ARG A 173 24.19 -8.09 22.59
C ARG A 173 22.97 -8.73 23.25
N CYS A 174 23.06 -8.93 24.55
CA CYS A 174 21.89 -9.25 25.36
C CYS A 174 20.96 -8.04 25.44
N ASN A 175 19.66 -8.26 25.26
CA ASN A 175 18.66 -7.22 25.39
C ASN A 175 18.49 -6.84 26.88
N THR A 176 19.08 -5.70 27.28
CA THR A 176 18.91 -5.14 28.63
C THR A 176 17.54 -4.47 28.72
N ASN A 177 16.56 -5.27 29.10
CA ASN A 177 15.15 -4.95 29.29
C ASN A 177 14.91 -3.92 30.43
N ASP A 178 15.22 -2.64 30.24
CA ASP A 178 14.80 -1.59 31.17
C ASP A 178 13.33 -1.21 30.90
N CYS A 179 12.47 -1.55 31.86
CA CYS A 179 11.05 -1.19 31.86
C CYS A 179 10.87 0.33 31.91
N THR A 180 10.59 0.95 30.76
CA THR A 180 10.48 2.39 30.62
C THR A 180 9.20 2.82 29.90
N CYS A 181 8.70 4.01 30.24
CA CYS A 181 7.49 4.57 29.66
C CYS A 181 7.67 4.96 28.18
N PRO A 182 6.76 4.56 27.27
CA PRO A 182 6.93 4.69 25.81
C PRO A 182 6.56 6.07 25.22
N GLY A 183 6.14 7.06 26.01
CA GLY A 183 5.61 8.34 25.51
C GLY A 183 6.21 9.59 26.18
N SER A 184 6.23 10.72 25.46
CA SER A 184 6.81 12.00 25.89
C SER A 184 5.95 12.82 26.87
N GLY A 185 5.18 12.19 27.75
CA GLY A 185 4.25 12.89 28.65
C GLY A 185 4.02 12.17 29.98
N THR A 186 3.40 12.88 30.93
CA THR A 186 3.04 12.37 32.26
C THR A 186 1.64 11.74 32.32
N SER A 187 0.96 11.63 31.19
CA SER A 187 -0.37 11.05 31.10
C SER A 187 -0.40 9.58 31.52
N PRO A 188 -1.47 9.10 32.17
CA PRO A 188 -1.60 7.69 32.51
C PRO A 188 -1.60 6.81 31.26
N VAL A 189 -0.99 5.63 31.34
CA VAL A 189 -0.91 4.61 30.27
C VAL A 189 -1.45 3.28 30.77
N CYS A 190 -1.93 2.43 29.85
CA CYS A 190 -2.34 1.08 30.23
C CYS A 190 -1.14 0.15 30.35
N GLY A 191 -1.20 -0.80 31.29
CA GLY A 191 -0.15 -1.80 31.46
C GLY A 191 0.10 -2.64 30.21
N SER A 192 -0.91 -2.79 29.35
CA SER A 192 -0.80 -3.42 28.04
C SER A 192 0.02 -2.61 27.02
N GLU A 193 0.21 -1.31 27.26
CA GLU A 193 1.05 -0.43 26.42
C GLU A 193 2.51 -0.41 26.88
N LEU A 194 2.81 -0.96 28.07
CA LEU A 194 4.17 -1.08 28.56
C LEU A 194 4.85 -2.30 27.92
N PRO A 195 6.17 -2.25 27.66
CA PRO A 195 6.92 -3.40 27.16
C PRO A 195 6.65 -4.65 27.99
N SER A 196 6.54 -5.82 27.36
CA SER A 196 6.29 -7.10 28.06
C SER A 196 7.35 -7.39 29.14
N SER A 197 8.57 -6.87 28.95
CA SER A 197 9.65 -6.90 29.94
C SER A 197 9.34 -6.21 31.26
N CYS A 198 8.36 -5.30 31.31
CA CYS A 198 7.89 -4.66 32.54
C CYS A 198 7.13 -5.59 33.49
N ASN A 199 6.66 -6.75 33.01
CA ASN A 199 5.69 -7.58 33.74
C ASN A 199 4.48 -6.76 34.27
N ALA A 200 4.12 -5.70 33.55
CA ALA A 200 3.01 -4.85 33.92
C ALA A 200 1.70 -5.61 33.72
N LYS A 201 0.85 -5.64 34.74
CA LYS A 201 -0.51 -6.18 34.62
C LYS A 201 -1.25 -5.39 33.53
N ALA A 202 -1.70 -6.07 32.48
CA ALA A 202 -2.38 -5.44 31.34
C ALA A 202 -3.59 -4.59 31.77
N ASN A 203 -4.30 -5.03 32.82
CA ASN A 203 -5.50 -4.37 33.34
C ASN A 203 -5.25 -3.38 34.48
N THR A 204 -4.14 -2.63 34.38
CA THR A 204 -3.73 -1.67 35.39
C THR A 204 -3.32 -0.38 34.69
N ILE A 205 -3.74 0.75 35.24
CA ILE A 205 -3.34 2.08 34.82
C ILE A 205 -2.02 2.43 35.51
N TYR A 206 -1.03 2.86 34.76
CA TYR A 206 0.27 3.32 35.24
C TYR A 206 0.44 4.81 34.97
N ILE A 207 1.22 5.50 35.80
CA ILE A 207 1.62 6.89 35.61
C ILE A 207 3.13 6.99 35.40
N CYS A 208 3.53 7.85 34.46
CA CYS A 208 4.91 8.07 34.06
C CYS A 208 5.39 9.45 34.54
N ARG A 209 5.62 9.60 35.85
CA ARG A 209 5.92 10.91 36.46
C ARG A 209 7.15 11.62 35.87
N GLY A 210 8.14 10.85 35.41
CA GLY A 210 9.35 11.39 34.77
C GLY A 210 9.27 11.53 33.25
N GLY A 211 8.12 11.25 32.63
CA GLY A 211 7.97 11.24 31.17
C GLY A 211 8.60 10.01 30.50
N SER A 212 8.95 10.16 29.22
CA SER A 212 9.55 9.08 28.40
C SER A 212 10.85 8.59 29.02
N GLY A 213 11.07 7.27 29.05
CA GLY A 213 12.27 6.68 29.66
C GLY A 213 12.21 6.52 31.18
N SER A 214 11.19 7.07 31.86
CA SER A 214 11.02 6.86 33.31
C SER A 214 10.37 5.53 33.64
N LYS A 215 10.57 5.05 34.87
CA LYS A 215 9.95 3.81 35.38
C LYS A 215 8.45 4.05 35.62
N PRO A 216 7.55 3.19 35.09
CA PRO A 216 6.12 3.33 35.32
C PRO A 216 5.74 3.00 36.78
N GLU A 217 4.88 3.81 37.37
CA GLU A 217 4.30 3.61 38.70
C GLU A 217 2.83 3.20 38.57
N VAL A 218 2.35 2.23 39.36
CA VAL A 218 0.92 1.85 39.36
C VAL A 218 0.09 3.04 39.86
N LEU A 219 -0.87 3.50 39.05
CA LEU A 219 -1.84 4.53 39.43
C LEU A 219 -3.13 3.91 39.97
N SER A 220 -3.68 2.89 39.28
CA SER A 220 -4.91 2.20 39.69
C SER A 220 -5.05 0.85 38.99
N GLU A 221 -5.55 -0.18 39.68
CA GLU A 221 -5.96 -1.44 39.05
C GLU A 221 -7.43 -1.36 38.62
N CYS A 222 -7.74 -1.83 37.41
CA CYS A 222 -9.12 -1.85 36.93
C CYS A 222 -9.90 -3.01 37.56
N LEU A 223 -11.18 -2.75 37.89
CA LEU A 223 -12.06 -3.74 38.50
C LEU A 223 -12.24 -4.97 37.58
N PRO A 224 -12.45 -6.17 38.13
CA PRO A 224 -12.83 -7.34 37.34
C PRO A 224 -14.03 -7.03 36.42
N GLY A 225 -13.93 -7.38 35.13
CA GLY A 225 -14.93 -7.05 34.10
C GLY A 225 -14.71 -5.71 33.37
N THR A 226 -13.75 -4.90 33.81
CA THR A 226 -13.32 -3.69 33.09
C THR A 226 -11.93 -3.88 32.49
N GLN A 227 -11.62 -3.17 31.41
CA GLN A 227 -10.30 -3.14 30.78
C GLN A 227 -9.68 -1.75 30.93
N CYS A 228 -8.37 -1.67 31.01
CA CYS A 228 -7.70 -0.39 30.83
C CYS A 228 -7.84 0.03 29.36
N ILE A 229 -8.48 1.17 29.11
CA ILE A 229 -8.69 1.75 27.77
C ILE A 229 -7.93 3.06 27.67
N LYS A 230 -7.21 3.23 26.57
CA LYS A 230 -6.57 4.50 26.20
C LYS A 230 -7.61 5.50 25.69
N LYS A 231 -7.67 6.68 26.29
CA LYS A 231 -8.44 7.83 25.80
C LYS A 231 -7.53 8.93 25.23
N PRO A 232 -8.06 9.80 24.35
CA PRO A 232 -7.34 10.97 23.87
C PRO A 232 -6.87 11.86 25.02
N THR A 233 -5.73 12.53 24.84
CA THR A 233 -5.25 13.57 25.77
C THR A 233 -6.30 14.67 25.95
N PRO A 234 -6.53 15.17 27.18
CA PRO A 234 -5.66 15.04 28.35
C PRO A 234 -5.94 13.82 29.25
N GLU A 235 -6.98 13.02 28.98
CA GLU A 235 -7.51 12.03 29.93
C GLU A 235 -6.59 10.80 30.11
N GLY A 236 -5.87 10.38 29.06
CA GLY A 236 -4.95 9.25 29.12
C GLY A 236 -5.65 7.91 29.30
N ALA A 237 -5.08 7.00 30.08
CA ALA A 237 -5.66 5.68 30.36
C ALA A 237 -6.73 5.73 31.47
N VAL A 238 -7.89 5.10 31.22
CA VAL A 238 -8.98 4.93 32.19
C VAL A 238 -9.50 3.50 32.19
N CYS A 239 -10.10 3.07 33.29
CA CYS A 239 -10.80 1.79 33.33
C CYS A 239 -12.16 1.95 32.65
N GLY A 240 -12.39 1.20 31.57
CA GLY A 240 -13.66 1.17 30.85
C GLY A 240 -13.91 -0.23 30.30
N SER A 241 -15.13 -0.52 29.91
CA SER A 241 -15.44 -1.74 29.19
C SER A 241 -16.00 -1.31 27.84
N GLY A 242 -15.50 -1.85 26.74
CA GLY A 242 -16.08 -1.57 25.42
C GLY A 242 -17.52 -2.07 25.25
N THR A 243 -18.11 -2.70 26.29
CA THR A 243 -19.35 -3.50 26.22
C THR A 243 -20.38 -3.20 27.31
N CYS A 244 -20.07 -2.42 28.34
CA CYS A 244 -21.05 -2.03 29.38
C CYS A 244 -21.50 -0.57 29.29
N ASP A 245 -20.93 0.19 28.36
CA ASP A 245 -21.43 1.52 28.02
C ASP A 245 -22.68 1.37 27.15
N CYS A 246 -23.72 2.14 27.45
CA CYS A 246 -24.93 2.17 26.66
C CYS A 246 -25.14 3.56 26.07
N LYS A 247 -25.75 3.60 24.87
CA LYS A 247 -25.96 4.81 24.08
C LYS A 247 -27.46 5.07 23.91
N GLY A 248 -27.81 6.35 23.76
CA GLY A 248 -29.19 6.82 23.65
C GLY A 248 -29.78 7.27 24.98
N GLU A 249 -31.02 7.77 24.97
CA GLU A 249 -31.76 8.14 26.18
C GLU A 249 -32.79 7.07 26.61
N ASN A 250 -32.83 5.95 25.88
CA ASN A 250 -33.82 4.89 26.06
C ASN A 250 -33.51 4.01 27.27
N GLU A 251 -34.57 3.43 27.82
CA GLU A 251 -34.48 2.41 28.86
C GLU A 251 -34.10 1.06 28.25
N VAL A 252 -33.19 0.34 28.90
CA VAL A 252 -32.63 -0.94 28.45
C VAL A 252 -32.68 -1.97 29.56
N CYS A 253 -32.88 -3.23 29.22
CA CYS A 253 -32.84 -4.30 30.20
C CYS A 253 -31.41 -4.75 30.51
N SER A 254 -31.15 -5.08 31.77
CA SER A 254 -29.89 -5.70 32.24
C SER A 254 -29.38 -6.86 31.39
N ASN A 255 -30.28 -7.65 30.78
CA ASN A 255 -29.92 -8.79 29.93
C ASN A 255 -29.39 -8.41 28.54
N GLN A 256 -29.45 -7.12 28.15
CA GLN A 256 -28.79 -6.62 26.95
C GLN A 256 -27.30 -6.35 27.18
N PHE A 257 -26.84 -6.47 28.43
CA PHE A 257 -25.44 -6.30 28.80
C PHE A 257 -24.81 -7.67 29.12
N PRO A 258 -23.51 -7.85 28.82
CA PRO A 258 -22.77 -9.02 29.30
C PRO A 258 -22.83 -9.16 30.82
N ASP A 259 -22.87 -10.41 31.32
CA ASP A 259 -22.90 -10.70 32.77
C ASP A 259 -21.70 -10.08 33.53
N GLU A 260 -20.56 -9.87 32.85
CA GLU A 260 -19.36 -9.21 33.36
C GLU A 260 -19.55 -7.72 33.71
N CYS A 261 -20.63 -7.09 33.24
CA CYS A 261 -20.97 -5.71 33.58
C CYS A 261 -21.46 -5.53 35.04
N GLY A 262 -21.75 -6.63 35.75
CA GLY A 262 -22.18 -6.59 37.15
C GLY A 262 -23.53 -5.89 37.38
N LEU A 263 -24.34 -5.71 36.32
CA LEU A 263 -25.67 -5.15 36.44
C LEU A 263 -26.61 -6.14 37.14
N GLU A 264 -27.52 -5.63 37.97
CA GLU A 264 -28.51 -6.46 38.64
C GLU A 264 -29.44 -7.09 37.61
N LYS A 265 -29.47 -8.42 37.58
CA LYS A 265 -30.36 -9.17 36.68
C LYS A 265 -31.82 -8.74 36.92
N ASN A 266 -32.61 -8.78 35.86
CA ASN A 266 -34.02 -8.43 35.88
C ASN A 266 -34.31 -6.95 36.23
N THR A 267 -33.41 -6.04 35.85
CA THR A 267 -33.52 -4.60 36.11
C THR A 267 -33.50 -3.78 34.83
N ILE A 268 -34.29 -2.72 34.79
CA ILE A 268 -34.32 -1.67 33.75
C ILE A 268 -33.30 -0.58 34.12
N TYR A 269 -32.47 -0.23 33.17
CA TYR A 269 -31.46 0.83 33.25
C TYR A 269 -31.73 1.93 32.22
N LYS A 270 -31.31 3.17 32.49
CA LYS A 270 -31.32 4.28 31.54
C LYS A 270 -29.90 4.73 31.28
N CYS A 271 -29.57 4.96 30.02
CA CYS A 271 -28.26 5.43 29.63
C CYS A 271 -28.13 6.92 29.95
N THR A 272 -27.08 7.27 30.69
CA THR A 272 -26.73 8.67 30.94
C THR A 272 -25.94 9.24 29.78
N SER A 273 -25.82 10.56 29.70
CA SER A 273 -24.94 11.25 28.75
C SER A 273 -23.46 10.83 28.88
N SER A 274 -23.07 10.23 29.99
CA SER A 274 -21.73 9.69 30.22
C SER A 274 -21.50 8.29 29.63
N GLY A 275 -22.53 7.67 29.04
CA GLY A 275 -22.51 6.29 28.56
C GLY A 275 -22.76 5.26 29.66
N LYS A 276 -22.83 5.66 30.93
CA LYS A 276 -23.07 4.73 32.04
C LYS A 276 -24.56 4.41 32.22
N PRO A 277 -24.93 3.13 32.38
CA PRO A 277 -26.30 2.74 32.73
C PRO A 277 -26.62 3.07 34.19
N GLU A 278 -27.68 3.83 34.42
CA GLU A 278 -28.24 4.12 35.75
C GLU A 278 -29.49 3.28 36.00
N LYS A 279 -29.61 2.68 37.19
CA LYS A 279 -30.75 1.82 37.56
C LYS A 279 -32.03 2.66 37.64
N VAL A 280 -33.03 2.32 36.82
CA VAL A 280 -34.36 2.95 36.83
C VAL A 280 -35.32 2.17 37.71
N LYS A 281 -35.46 0.87 37.43
CA LYS A 281 -36.48 0.03 38.07
C LYS A 281 -36.08 -1.44 38.05
N GLN A 282 -36.15 -2.10 39.20
CA GLN A 282 -36.00 -3.55 39.29
C GLN A 282 -37.37 -4.22 39.11
N CYS A 283 -37.46 -5.22 38.24
CA CYS A 283 -38.67 -6.00 38.09
C CYS A 283 -38.81 -6.96 39.28
N ASP A 284 -40.03 -7.07 39.81
CA ASP A 284 -40.33 -8.02 40.88
C ASP A 284 -40.16 -9.48 40.41
N ALA A 285 -40.11 -10.44 41.34
CA ALA A 285 -39.88 -11.86 41.00
C ALA A 285 -40.98 -12.46 40.10
N THR A 286 -42.16 -11.83 40.03
CA THR A 286 -43.26 -12.27 39.17
C THR A 286 -43.20 -11.69 37.76
N LYS A 287 -42.24 -10.78 37.50
CA LYS A 287 -42.05 -10.12 36.21
C LYS A 287 -40.63 -10.29 35.68
N SER A 288 -40.48 -10.26 34.36
CA SER A 288 -39.18 -10.19 33.68
C SER A 288 -39.03 -8.85 32.97
N CYS A 289 -37.81 -8.31 32.97
CA CYS A 289 -37.44 -7.19 32.12
C CYS A 289 -37.40 -7.65 30.66
N VAL A 290 -38.20 -7.01 29.81
CA VAL A 290 -38.25 -7.25 28.36
C VAL A 290 -37.97 -5.95 27.62
N ALA A 291 -37.07 -6.00 26.64
CA ALA A 291 -36.77 -4.88 25.76
C ALA A 291 -37.81 -4.75 24.64
N ILE A 292 -38.22 -3.53 24.36
CA ILE A 292 -39.15 -3.14 23.28
C ILE A 292 -38.47 -2.07 22.41
N ASP A 293 -38.97 -1.80 21.19
CA ASP A 293 -38.26 -0.93 20.21
C ASP A 293 -37.91 0.46 20.77
N ASP A 294 -38.73 0.98 21.69
CA ASP A 294 -38.55 2.31 22.26
C ASP A 294 -38.27 2.30 23.78
N GLY A 295 -37.78 1.19 24.36
CA GLY A 295 -37.43 1.14 25.78
C GLY A 295 -37.40 -0.27 26.39
N ALA A 296 -37.70 -0.36 27.69
CA ALA A 296 -37.78 -1.61 28.43
C ALA A 296 -38.97 -1.60 29.41
N VAL A 297 -39.57 -2.76 29.65
CA VAL A 297 -40.74 -2.90 30.52
C VAL A 297 -40.69 -4.19 31.33
N CYS A 298 -41.24 -4.18 32.55
CA CYS A 298 -41.41 -5.38 33.36
C CYS A 298 -42.71 -6.10 32.99
N VAL A 299 -42.62 -7.27 32.36
CA VAL A 299 -43.74 -8.08 31.88
C VAL A 299 -43.94 -9.28 32.79
N SER A 300 -45.19 -9.69 33.04
CA SER A 300 -45.50 -10.86 33.89
C SER A 300 -44.87 -12.15 33.34
N ASN A 301 -44.39 -13.00 34.26
CA ASN A 301 -43.81 -14.31 33.95
C ASN A 301 -44.86 -15.41 33.75
N ASP A 302 -46.14 -15.10 33.98
CA ASP A 302 -47.26 -16.03 33.79
C ASP A 302 -47.60 -16.30 32.31
N CYS A 303 -46.87 -15.64 31.39
CA CYS A 303 -47.09 -15.71 29.95
C CYS A 303 -48.51 -15.35 29.52
N LYS A 304 -49.24 -14.62 30.37
CA LYS A 304 -50.59 -14.16 30.08
C LYS A 304 -50.55 -12.82 29.36
N CYS A 305 -51.56 -12.60 28.53
CA CYS A 305 -51.70 -11.36 27.81
C CYS A 305 -51.94 -10.18 28.77
N PRO A 306 -51.14 -9.11 28.68
CA PRO A 306 -51.30 -7.95 29.56
C PRO A 306 -52.60 -7.20 29.30
N ASP A 307 -53.03 -7.14 28.03
CA ASP A 307 -54.25 -6.48 27.58
C ASP A 307 -54.88 -7.21 26.38
N ASP A 308 -56.12 -6.84 26.05
CA ASP A 308 -56.81 -7.32 24.85
C ASP A 308 -56.18 -6.72 23.60
N GLY A 309 -56.07 -7.50 22.52
CA GLY A 309 -55.62 -7.02 21.23
C GLY A 309 -54.63 -7.94 20.55
N THR A 310 -53.76 -7.37 19.73
CA THR A 310 -52.74 -8.12 19.01
C THR A 310 -51.36 -7.69 19.47
N ILE A 311 -50.51 -8.66 19.81
CA ILE A 311 -49.21 -8.41 20.42
C ILE A 311 -48.10 -9.28 19.80
N CYS A 312 -46.89 -8.75 19.71
CA CYS A 312 -45.73 -9.49 19.25
C CYS A 312 -45.23 -10.48 20.31
N GLY A 313 -44.80 -11.67 19.87
CA GLY A 313 -44.24 -12.70 20.74
C GLY A 313 -43.01 -12.25 21.53
N ARG A 314 -42.24 -11.29 21.00
CA ARG A 314 -41.07 -10.72 21.67
C ARG A 314 -41.38 -9.97 22.96
N VAL A 315 -42.65 -9.58 23.15
CA VAL A 315 -43.13 -8.94 24.39
C VAL A 315 -43.10 -9.91 25.56
N PHE A 316 -43.26 -11.20 25.29
CA PHE A 316 -43.28 -12.19 26.33
C PHE A 316 -41.84 -12.58 26.72
N PRO A 317 -41.61 -12.89 28.00
CA PRO A 317 -40.34 -13.44 28.44
C PRO A 317 -39.94 -14.70 27.63
N LEU A 318 -38.64 -14.90 27.41
CA LEU A 318 -38.14 -16.08 26.68
C LEU A 318 -38.57 -17.41 27.32
N SER A 319 -38.85 -17.41 28.63
CA SER A 319 -39.39 -18.57 29.35
C SER A 319 -40.76 -19.03 28.82
N CYS A 320 -41.53 -18.15 28.18
CA CYS A 320 -42.83 -18.46 27.60
C CYS A 320 -42.76 -19.29 26.31
N LYS A 321 -41.56 -19.46 25.73
CA LYS A 321 -41.33 -20.24 24.50
C LYS A 321 -42.20 -19.82 23.30
N LEU A 322 -42.65 -18.57 23.29
CA LEU A 322 -43.37 -17.99 22.16
C LEU A 322 -42.36 -17.54 21.10
N LYS A 323 -42.70 -17.73 19.82
CA LYS A 323 -41.89 -17.22 18.71
C LYS A 323 -41.85 -15.69 18.75
N THR A 324 -40.66 -15.10 18.91
CA THR A 324 -40.46 -13.65 19.05
C THR A 324 -40.88 -12.87 17.80
N THR A 325 -40.83 -13.50 16.63
CA THR A 325 -41.24 -12.96 15.34
C THR A 325 -42.73 -13.07 15.08
N ALA A 326 -43.50 -13.80 15.89
CA ALA A 326 -44.90 -14.06 15.61
C ALA A 326 -45.83 -13.04 16.27
N LEU A 327 -47.01 -12.89 15.69
CA LEU A 327 -48.11 -12.07 16.14
C LEU A 327 -49.14 -12.95 16.85
N TYR A 328 -49.57 -12.55 18.05
CA TYR A 328 -50.50 -13.28 18.89
C TYR A 328 -51.76 -12.44 19.14
N THR A 329 -52.93 -13.06 19.02
CA THR A 329 -54.17 -12.48 19.54
C THR A 329 -54.23 -12.75 21.03
N CYS A 330 -54.58 -11.71 21.78
CA CYS A 330 -54.55 -11.68 23.21
C CYS A 330 -55.90 -11.27 23.79
N THR A 331 -56.31 -11.97 24.84
CA THR A 331 -57.38 -11.56 25.74
C THR A 331 -56.75 -11.33 27.11
N LYS A 332 -57.02 -10.21 27.77
CA LYS A 332 -56.42 -9.81 29.04
C LYS A 332 -56.49 -10.94 30.07
N GLY A 333 -55.33 -11.35 30.58
CA GLY A 333 -55.18 -12.47 31.53
C GLY A 333 -55.30 -13.87 30.92
N GLY A 334 -55.61 -13.99 29.64
CA GLY A 334 -55.66 -15.24 28.87
C GLY A 334 -54.31 -15.66 28.28
N ASP A 335 -54.24 -16.87 27.74
CA ASP A 335 -53.07 -17.36 27.01
C ASP A 335 -52.97 -16.72 25.62
N PRO A 336 -51.78 -16.28 25.18
CA PRO A 336 -51.60 -15.73 23.84
C PRO A 336 -51.83 -16.80 22.77
N VAL A 337 -52.74 -16.52 21.85
CA VAL A 337 -53.07 -17.43 20.74
C VAL A 337 -52.33 -16.97 19.50
N LEU A 338 -51.49 -17.85 18.93
CA LEU A 338 -50.74 -17.56 17.71
C LEU A 338 -51.71 -17.18 16.57
N GLN A 339 -51.64 -15.93 16.12
CA GLN A 339 -52.46 -15.42 15.03
C GLN A 339 -51.73 -15.59 13.69
N LYS A 340 -50.46 -15.18 13.62
CA LYS A 340 -49.65 -15.24 12.41
C LYS A 340 -48.17 -15.32 12.77
N ASP A 341 -47.42 -16.25 12.17
CA ASP A 341 -45.97 -16.21 12.20
C ASP A 341 -45.50 -15.19 11.16
N CYS A 342 -44.72 -14.18 11.56
CA CYS A 342 -44.21 -13.20 10.61
C CYS A 342 -42.95 -13.68 9.90
N ALA A 343 -42.31 -14.80 10.28
CA ALA A 343 -41.05 -15.23 9.65
C ALA A 343 -41.16 -15.36 8.11
N PRO A 344 -40.17 -14.87 7.32
CA PRO A 344 -38.88 -14.30 7.73
C PRO A 344 -38.93 -12.82 8.17
N ASP A 345 -40.11 -12.19 8.09
CA ASP A 345 -40.37 -10.82 8.53
C ASP A 345 -40.43 -10.70 10.06
N ARG A 346 -40.46 -9.47 10.57
CA ARG A 346 -40.47 -9.19 12.01
C ARG A 346 -41.82 -8.68 12.49
N CYS A 347 -42.16 -8.99 13.74
CA CYS A 347 -43.29 -8.37 14.39
C CYS A 347 -42.86 -7.05 15.04
N SER A 348 -43.50 -5.94 14.66
CA SER A 348 -43.25 -4.61 15.23
C SER A 348 -44.27 -4.34 16.33
N ALA A 349 -43.79 -4.30 17.57
CA ALA A 349 -44.61 -3.99 18.75
C ALA A 349 -44.73 -2.48 18.93
N SER A 350 -45.95 -1.96 19.04
CA SER A 350 -46.17 -0.54 19.34
C SER A 350 -46.07 -0.29 20.85
N LYS A 351 -45.55 0.88 21.24
CA LYS A 351 -45.54 1.33 22.66
C LYS A 351 -46.96 1.42 23.26
N ALA A 352 -47.99 1.58 22.42
CA ALA A 352 -49.37 1.70 22.86
C ALA A 352 -49.90 0.40 23.49
N SER A 353 -49.33 -0.76 23.10
CA SER A 353 -49.69 -2.10 23.59
C SER A 353 -49.41 -2.32 25.09
N PHE A 354 -48.73 -1.38 25.77
CA PHE A 354 -48.32 -1.50 27.17
C PHE A 354 -48.79 -0.35 28.07
N ALA A 355 -49.30 0.74 27.51
CA ALA A 355 -49.60 1.97 28.23
C ALA A 355 -51.08 2.11 28.63
N ALA A 356 -51.90 1.06 28.47
CA ALA A 356 -53.35 1.08 28.68
C ALA A 356 -53.80 1.15 30.17
N ALA A 357 -53.07 1.88 31.01
CA ALA A 357 -53.55 2.39 32.30
C ALA A 357 -53.78 3.91 32.29
N ALA A 358 -53.43 4.64 31.21
CA ALA A 358 -53.67 6.07 31.09
C ALA A 358 -54.79 6.40 30.09
N VAL A 359 -55.84 7.06 30.58
CA VAL A 359 -57.13 7.35 29.93
C VAL A 359 -56.99 8.44 28.84
N PHE A 360 -56.38 8.15 27.69
CA PHE A 360 -56.47 9.02 26.51
C PHE A 360 -56.72 8.22 25.22
N GLU A 361 -57.82 8.56 24.53
CA GLU A 361 -58.31 7.99 23.27
C GLU A 361 -57.44 8.37 22.06
N ALA A 362 -56.13 8.07 22.09
CA ALA A 362 -55.34 8.02 20.88
C ALA A 362 -55.41 6.58 20.34
N ALA A 363 -55.87 6.41 19.11
CA ALA A 363 -56.01 5.10 18.46
C ALA A 363 -54.69 4.30 18.54
N ALA A 364 -54.64 3.33 19.45
CA ALA A 364 -53.51 2.43 19.61
C ALA A 364 -53.29 1.66 18.31
N THR A 365 -52.13 1.82 17.69
CA THR A 365 -51.76 1.05 16.50
C THR A 365 -51.46 -0.38 16.94
N ALA A 366 -52.25 -1.34 16.45
CA ALA A 366 -52.02 -2.75 16.74
C ALA A 366 -50.66 -3.22 16.21
N ASP A 367 -50.05 -4.19 16.90
CA ASP A 367 -48.82 -4.82 16.45
C ASP A 367 -49.04 -5.46 15.06
N VAL A 368 -48.05 -5.31 14.17
CA VAL A 368 -48.15 -5.77 12.77
C VAL A 368 -46.88 -6.48 12.33
N CYS A 369 -47.03 -7.44 11.41
CA CYS A 369 -45.89 -8.01 10.69
C CYS A 369 -45.35 -6.96 9.72
N VAL A 370 -44.08 -6.59 9.90
CA VAL A 370 -43.36 -5.62 9.08
C VAL A 370 -42.24 -6.35 8.36
N SER A 371 -42.11 -6.11 7.05
CA SER A 371 -41.11 -6.80 6.24
C SER A 371 -39.71 -6.65 6.83
N SER A 372 -38.93 -7.73 6.79
CA SER A 372 -37.51 -7.75 7.18
C SER A 372 -36.64 -6.81 6.33
N CYS A 373 -37.14 -6.39 5.16
CA CYS A 373 -36.52 -5.41 4.27
C CYS A 373 -37.04 -3.98 4.48
N SER A 374 -37.90 -3.75 5.46
CA SER A 374 -38.37 -2.42 5.83
C SER A 374 -37.52 -1.82 6.95
N CYS A 375 -37.61 -0.51 7.10
CA CYS A 375 -36.93 0.26 8.11
C CYS A 375 -37.31 -0.15 9.55
N PRO A 376 -36.34 -0.34 10.47
CA PRO A 376 -36.61 -0.66 11.88
C PRO A 376 -37.14 0.52 12.68
N GLY A 377 -36.70 1.73 12.34
CA GLY A 377 -37.09 2.97 13.01
C GLY A 377 -36.86 4.15 12.08
N LYS A 378 -37.02 5.36 12.62
CA LYS A 378 -36.66 6.59 11.92
C LYS A 378 -35.16 6.87 12.14
N GLY A 379 -34.43 7.22 11.09
CA GLY A 379 -32.99 7.53 11.15
C GLY A 379 -32.19 6.82 10.04
N PRO A 380 -30.90 7.15 9.87
CA PRO A 380 -29.96 6.38 9.06
C PRO A 380 -29.68 4.99 9.66
N VAL A 381 -29.62 3.98 8.80
CA VAL A 381 -29.40 2.57 9.16
C VAL A 381 -28.44 1.93 8.14
N CYS A 382 -27.46 1.16 8.60
CA CYS A 382 -26.55 0.42 7.75
C CYS A 382 -27.27 -0.68 6.98
N GLY A 383 -26.86 -0.93 5.73
CA GLY A 383 -27.38 -2.02 4.92
C GLY A 383 -27.18 -3.40 5.55
N SER A 384 -26.16 -3.54 6.40
CA SER A 384 -25.87 -4.76 7.18
C SER A 384 -26.91 -5.05 8.26
N THR A 385 -27.73 -4.07 8.64
CA THR A 385 -28.82 -4.22 9.62
C THR A 385 -30.05 -4.92 9.02
N PHE A 386 -30.16 -4.96 7.68
CA PHE A 386 -31.23 -5.66 6.98
C PHE A 386 -30.87 -7.13 6.75
N ASN A 387 -31.90 -7.98 6.59
CA ASN A 387 -31.70 -9.38 6.26
C ASN A 387 -30.93 -9.51 4.92
N PRO A 388 -29.92 -10.41 4.80
CA PRO A 388 -29.20 -10.65 3.55
C PRO A 388 -30.10 -10.86 2.32
N GLU A 389 -31.29 -11.43 2.49
CA GLU A 389 -32.26 -11.64 1.40
C GLU A 389 -32.77 -10.34 0.76
N CYS A 390 -32.64 -9.21 1.47
CA CYS A 390 -33.04 -7.89 1.00
C CYS A 390 -32.06 -7.29 -0.02
N ASN A 391 -30.90 -7.91 -0.25
CA ASN A 391 -29.86 -7.45 -1.19
C ASN A 391 -29.38 -6.00 -0.94
N MET A 392 -29.40 -5.57 0.32
CA MET A 392 -28.89 -4.26 0.74
C MET A 392 -27.36 -4.31 0.85
N LYS A 393 -26.68 -3.24 0.43
CA LYS A 393 -25.21 -3.19 0.48
C LYS A 393 -24.75 -2.94 1.92
N SER A 394 -23.98 -3.87 2.50
CA SER A 394 -23.54 -3.78 3.90
C SER A 394 -22.71 -2.52 4.23
N SER A 395 -22.03 -1.95 3.22
CA SER A 395 -21.23 -0.73 3.34
C SER A 395 -22.00 0.57 3.05
N THR A 396 -23.33 0.52 2.95
CA THR A 396 -24.15 1.68 2.58
C THR A 396 -25.07 2.06 3.74
N LEU A 397 -25.16 3.36 4.01
CA LEU A 397 -26.12 3.97 4.93
C LEU A 397 -27.43 4.25 4.18
N TYR A 398 -28.54 3.78 4.73
CA TYR A 398 -29.90 3.96 4.21
C TYR A 398 -30.68 4.88 5.13
N LYS A 399 -31.43 5.82 4.56
CA LYS A 399 -32.33 6.69 5.30
C LYS A 399 -33.69 6.01 5.48
N CYS A 400 -34.16 6.02 6.72
CA CYS A 400 -35.47 5.53 7.09
C CYS A 400 -36.37 6.64 7.65
N ASP A 401 -37.58 6.78 7.09
CA ASP A 401 -38.54 7.81 7.50
C ASP A 401 -39.44 7.35 8.67
N GLY A 402 -39.36 6.07 9.05
CA GLY A 402 -40.14 5.46 10.13
C GLY A 402 -40.21 3.94 10.03
N THR A 403 -40.64 3.28 11.08
CA THR A 403 -40.77 1.83 11.13
C THR A 403 -41.71 1.32 10.04
N GLY A 404 -41.26 0.32 9.28
CA GLY A 404 -42.04 -0.26 8.18
C GLY A 404 -41.97 0.47 6.84
N THR A 405 -41.29 1.61 6.77
CA THR A 405 -41.05 2.31 5.49
C THR A 405 -39.98 1.61 4.65
N THR A 406 -39.95 1.90 3.34
CA THR A 406 -38.91 1.35 2.45
C THR A 406 -37.62 2.15 2.64
N PRO A 407 -36.49 1.51 2.97
CA PRO A 407 -35.21 2.20 3.13
C PRO A 407 -34.72 2.80 1.81
N VAL A 408 -34.26 4.05 1.86
CA VAL A 408 -33.73 4.78 0.70
C VAL A 408 -32.22 4.92 0.83
N GLU A 409 -31.45 4.54 -0.19
CA GLU A 409 -29.98 4.69 -0.18
C GLU A 409 -29.59 6.15 0.04
N SER A 410 -28.77 6.42 1.07
CA SER A 410 -28.39 7.78 1.48
C SER A 410 -26.92 8.07 1.19
N GLU A 411 -26.01 7.21 1.67
CA GLU A 411 -24.55 7.41 1.55
C GLU A 411 -23.83 6.07 1.47
N VAL A 412 -22.86 5.92 0.56
CA VAL A 412 -21.98 4.74 0.51
C VAL A 412 -20.75 5.02 1.37
N CYS A 413 -20.56 4.26 2.44
CA CYS A 413 -19.40 4.41 3.33
C CYS A 413 -18.12 3.91 2.64
N GLY A 414 -17.00 4.60 2.91
CA GLY A 414 -15.67 4.22 2.41
C GLY A 414 -15.12 2.93 3.01
N ALA A 415 -13.79 2.72 2.94
CA ALA A 415 -13.12 1.53 3.46
C ALA A 415 -13.32 1.32 4.97
N GLY A 416 -13.66 2.39 5.71
CA GLY A 416 -14.05 2.32 7.12
C GLY A 416 -15.36 1.54 7.38
N GLY A 417 -16.20 1.35 6.36
CA GLY A 417 -17.50 0.67 6.46
C GLY A 417 -18.57 1.47 7.18
N CYS A 418 -19.78 0.91 7.21
CA CYS A 418 -20.91 1.43 7.98
C CYS A 418 -20.89 0.83 9.40
N THR A 419 -21.01 1.66 10.42
CA THR A 419 -20.98 1.22 11.83
C THR A 419 -22.39 1.23 12.40
N VAL A 420 -22.83 0.07 12.89
CA VAL A 420 -24.13 -0.08 13.57
C VAL A 420 -24.04 0.46 14.99
N ASN A 421 -24.90 1.42 15.35
CA ASN A 421 -24.97 1.98 16.69
C ASN A 421 -26.33 1.71 17.34
N ASN A 422 -26.39 1.80 18.67
CA ASN A 422 -27.68 1.95 19.39
C ASN A 422 -28.20 3.38 19.15
N GLY A 423 -28.88 3.58 18.03
CA GLY A 423 -29.35 4.87 17.53
C GLY A 423 -29.17 4.98 16.02
N ASP A 424 -28.83 6.18 15.56
CA ASP A 424 -28.50 6.44 14.15
C ASP A 424 -27.17 5.78 13.77
N ASP A 425 -27.19 4.98 12.71
CA ASP A 425 -25.99 4.40 12.14
C ASP A 425 -25.17 5.48 11.42
N ASN A 426 -23.85 5.28 11.31
CA ASN A 426 -22.97 6.24 10.67
C ASN A 426 -21.83 5.57 9.91
N CYS A 427 -21.34 6.24 8.87
CA CYS A 427 -20.11 5.84 8.22
C CYS A 427 -18.93 6.10 9.16
N LYS A 428 -18.06 5.10 9.33
CA LYS A 428 -16.86 5.28 10.14
C LYS A 428 -15.98 6.33 9.45
N PRO A 429 -15.61 7.44 10.10
CA PRO A 429 -14.67 8.37 9.52
C PRO A 429 -13.35 7.64 9.29
N GLU A 430 -12.90 7.60 8.03
CA GLU A 430 -11.59 7.05 7.70
C GLU A 430 -10.51 7.90 8.39
N GLU A 431 -9.86 7.34 9.41
CA GLU A 431 -8.69 7.98 10.02
C GLU A 431 -7.58 8.07 8.98
N CYS A 432 -7.17 9.30 8.65
CA CYS A 432 -6.10 9.58 7.70
C CYS A 432 -4.78 9.02 8.22
N THR A 433 -4.42 7.84 7.74
CA THR A 433 -3.25 7.08 8.20
C THR A 433 -2.42 6.59 7.03
N CYS A 434 -1.10 6.46 7.26
CA CYS A 434 -0.16 6.00 6.26
C CYS A 434 -0.41 4.53 5.87
N PRO A 435 -0.49 4.21 4.57
CA PRO A 435 -0.64 2.86 4.06
C PRO A 435 0.70 2.12 4.06
N GLY A 436 0.91 1.19 5.00
CA GLY A 436 1.99 0.21 4.93
C GLY A 436 3.04 0.28 6.04
N SER A 437 3.71 -0.85 6.27
CA SER A 437 4.75 -1.03 7.28
C SER A 437 6.08 -0.40 6.83
N GLY A 438 6.34 0.84 7.21
CA GLY A 438 7.65 1.48 7.02
C GLY A 438 7.58 3.01 7.04
N THR A 439 8.72 3.66 7.24
CA THR A 439 8.85 5.14 7.28
C THR A 439 9.13 5.76 5.91
N ALA A 440 9.07 4.97 4.84
CA ALA A 440 9.35 5.43 3.49
C ALA A 440 8.29 6.46 3.06
N PRO A 441 8.68 7.50 2.29
CA PRO A 441 7.73 8.47 1.77
C PRO A 441 6.67 7.81 0.88
N VAL A 442 5.45 8.36 0.86
CA VAL A 442 4.32 7.91 0.02
C VAL A 442 3.77 9.06 -0.82
N CYS A 443 3.16 8.74 -1.96
CA CYS A 443 2.47 9.77 -2.73
C CYS A 443 1.13 10.13 -2.11
N GLY A 444 0.70 11.39 -2.22
CA GLY A 444 -0.61 11.82 -1.73
C GLY A 444 -1.77 11.11 -2.41
N SER A 445 -1.55 10.57 -3.61
CA SER A 445 -2.49 9.69 -4.33
C SER A 445 -2.63 8.30 -3.71
N GLU A 446 -1.67 7.86 -2.88
CA GLU A 446 -1.74 6.60 -2.13
C GLU A 446 -2.48 6.78 -0.79
N LEU A 447 -2.67 8.02 -0.35
CA LEU A 447 -3.40 8.32 0.88
C LEU A 447 -4.92 8.27 0.64
N PRO A 448 -5.71 7.83 1.63
CA PRO A 448 -7.18 7.86 1.54
C PRO A 448 -7.70 9.25 1.16
N LEU A 449 -8.78 9.32 0.37
CA LEU A 449 -9.40 10.60 -0.03
C LEU A 449 -9.79 11.45 1.19
N SER A 450 -10.11 10.81 2.31
CA SER A 450 -10.41 11.47 3.59
C SER A 450 -9.23 12.30 4.15
N CYS A 451 -7.99 12.04 3.71
CA CYS A 451 -6.82 12.81 4.11
C CYS A 451 -6.77 14.22 3.53
N GLY A 452 -7.54 14.52 2.47
CA GLY A 452 -7.39 15.78 1.72
C GLY A 452 -5.97 15.96 1.15
N ALA A 453 -5.23 14.86 0.96
CA ALA A 453 -3.87 14.90 0.47
C ALA A 453 -3.84 15.28 -1.01
N LYS A 454 -2.94 16.20 -1.38
CA LYS A 454 -2.72 16.54 -2.79
C LYS A 454 -2.05 15.36 -3.48
N ALA A 455 -2.67 14.84 -4.54
CA ALA A 455 -2.14 13.69 -5.28
C ALA A 455 -0.68 13.86 -5.73
N ASN A 456 -0.26 15.09 -6.04
CA ASN A 456 1.08 15.42 -6.51
C ASN A 456 2.05 15.91 -5.43
N THR A 457 1.85 15.50 -4.18
CA THR A 457 2.73 15.82 -3.05
C THR A 457 3.25 14.54 -2.44
N ILE A 458 4.53 14.50 -2.09
CA ILE A 458 5.16 13.42 -1.33
C ILE A 458 4.89 13.68 0.15
N TYR A 459 4.49 12.64 0.87
CA TYR A 459 4.22 12.66 2.30
C TYR A 459 5.17 11.72 3.03
N HIS A 460 5.60 12.11 4.23
CA HIS A 460 6.41 11.29 5.13
C HIS A 460 5.54 10.70 6.27
N CYS A 461 5.87 9.47 6.67
CA CYS A 461 5.16 8.68 7.66
C CYS A 461 6.07 8.40 8.87
N PRO A 462 6.12 9.31 9.86
CA PRO A 462 7.18 9.33 10.88
C PRO A 462 7.19 8.12 11.82
N GLY A 463 6.08 7.41 11.99
CA GLY A 463 6.02 6.15 12.75
C GLY A 463 5.56 4.95 11.93
N GLY A 464 5.55 5.07 10.60
CA GLY A 464 5.07 4.04 9.68
C GLY A 464 3.55 3.87 9.66
N SER A 465 3.09 2.63 9.42
CA SER A 465 1.68 2.30 9.24
C SER A 465 0.81 2.82 10.38
N GLY A 466 -0.33 3.43 10.06
CA GLY A 466 -1.24 3.93 11.09
C GLY A 466 -0.89 5.32 11.66
N THR A 467 0.22 5.94 11.24
CA THR A 467 0.54 7.32 11.63
C THR A 467 -0.04 8.34 10.65
N LYS A 468 -0.27 9.57 11.14
CA LYS A 468 -0.77 10.67 10.32
C LYS A 468 0.31 11.11 9.31
N PRO A 469 0.02 11.14 8.00
CA PRO A 469 0.99 11.57 7.00
C PRO A 469 1.29 13.07 7.12
N VAL A 470 2.56 13.44 6.98
CA VAL A 470 3.04 14.83 7.01
C VAL A 470 3.56 15.21 5.62
N PRO A 471 3.12 16.33 5.01
CA PRO A 471 3.65 16.75 3.71
C PRO A 471 5.17 16.93 3.77
N LEU A 472 5.89 16.30 2.84
CA LEU A 472 7.34 16.39 2.73
C LEU A 472 7.75 17.34 1.60
N SER A 473 7.20 17.17 0.40
CA SER A 473 7.51 18.02 -0.76
C SER A 473 6.45 17.96 -1.86
N GLU A 474 6.07 19.09 -2.45
CA GLU A 474 5.17 19.15 -3.61
C GLU A 474 5.97 19.00 -4.91
N CYS A 475 5.51 18.13 -5.81
CA CYS A 475 6.18 17.88 -7.08
C CYS A 475 5.94 19.04 -8.06
N LYS A 476 6.95 19.39 -8.86
CA LYS A 476 6.87 20.51 -9.82
C LYS A 476 5.71 20.31 -10.81
N PRO A 477 5.07 21.39 -11.31
CA PRO A 477 4.09 21.28 -12.39
C PRO A 477 4.63 20.45 -13.57
N GLY A 478 3.84 19.50 -14.07
CA GLY A 478 4.25 18.57 -15.13
C GLY A 478 4.96 17.29 -14.65
N THR A 479 5.40 17.23 -13.39
CA THR A 479 5.88 15.99 -12.74
C THR A 479 4.74 15.30 -11.99
N GLN A 480 4.83 13.98 -11.84
CA GLN A 480 3.92 13.19 -11.00
C GLN A 480 4.70 12.57 -9.86
N CYS A 481 4.13 12.58 -8.66
CA CYS A 481 4.62 11.72 -7.59
C CYS A 481 4.51 10.26 -8.02
N ILE A 482 5.62 9.53 -7.99
CA ILE A 482 5.70 8.12 -8.33
C ILE A 482 6.24 7.32 -7.14
N LYS A 483 5.65 6.15 -6.91
CA LYS A 483 6.12 5.20 -5.91
C LYS A 483 7.32 4.42 -6.46
N LYS A 484 8.45 4.43 -5.74
CA LYS A 484 9.59 3.54 -6.01
C LYS A 484 9.70 2.40 -4.98
N PRO A 485 10.42 1.31 -5.32
CA PRO A 485 10.73 0.24 -4.38
C PRO A 485 11.48 0.78 -3.15
N LEU A 486 11.32 0.08 -2.02
CA LEU A 486 12.11 0.35 -0.81
C LEU A 486 13.60 0.15 -1.12
N PRO A 487 14.50 1.02 -0.60
CA PRO A 487 14.25 1.99 0.46
C PRO A 487 13.84 3.40 0.00
N GLU A 488 13.78 3.69 -1.30
CA GLU A 488 13.61 5.07 -1.81
C GLU A 488 12.20 5.66 -1.54
N GLY A 489 11.15 4.84 -1.66
CA GLY A 489 9.77 5.30 -1.46
C GLY A 489 9.27 6.26 -2.55
N ALA A 490 8.34 7.14 -2.21
CA ALA A 490 7.77 8.10 -3.17
C ALA A 490 8.75 9.22 -3.54
N VAL A 491 8.91 9.46 -4.84
CA VAL A 491 9.73 10.53 -5.42
C VAL A 491 8.97 11.27 -6.51
N CYS A 492 9.38 12.48 -6.85
CA CYS A 492 8.82 13.16 -8.01
C CYS A 492 9.44 12.57 -9.27
N GLY A 493 8.61 12.02 -10.15
CA GLY A 493 9.05 11.47 -11.43
C GLY A 493 9.58 12.56 -12.36
N SER A 494 10.35 12.16 -13.37
CA SER A 494 10.73 13.03 -14.48
C SER A 494 9.47 13.57 -15.17
N SER A 495 9.42 14.87 -15.41
CA SER A 495 8.27 15.54 -16.00
C SER A 495 8.18 15.16 -17.49
N LYS A 496 6.97 15.05 -18.05
CA LYS A 496 6.81 14.97 -19.52
C LYS A 496 7.21 16.28 -20.23
N CYS A 497 7.51 17.31 -19.45
CA CYS A 497 8.02 18.60 -19.89
C CYS A 497 9.55 18.65 -19.86
N ASP A 498 10.21 17.61 -19.32
CA ASP A 498 11.66 17.50 -19.34
C ASP A 498 12.07 16.97 -20.71
N CYS A 499 13.12 17.52 -21.29
CA CYS A 499 13.66 17.02 -22.55
C CYS A 499 15.03 16.37 -22.32
N LYS A 500 15.33 15.34 -23.11
CA LYS A 500 16.54 14.51 -22.94
C LYS A 500 17.58 14.82 -24.00
N GLY A 501 18.85 14.89 -23.59
CA GLY A 501 20.00 15.15 -24.45
C GLY A 501 20.39 16.62 -24.49
N ASP A 502 21.35 16.98 -25.35
CA ASP A 502 21.79 18.37 -25.59
C ASP A 502 21.16 18.99 -26.86
N ASN A 503 20.12 18.36 -27.39
CA ASN A 503 19.53 18.71 -28.67
C ASN A 503 18.49 19.83 -28.53
N GLU A 504 18.34 20.61 -29.60
CA GLU A 504 17.25 21.56 -29.74
C GLU A 504 15.96 20.82 -30.16
N VAL A 505 14.83 21.18 -29.58
CA VAL A 505 13.51 20.59 -29.81
C VAL A 505 12.46 21.68 -29.98
N CYS A 506 11.44 21.41 -30.79
CA CYS A 506 10.32 22.33 -30.95
C CYS A 506 9.34 22.24 -29.78
N SER A 507 8.75 23.38 -29.43
CA SER A 507 7.64 23.52 -28.47
C SER A 507 6.49 22.52 -28.65
N ASN A 508 6.23 22.07 -29.89
CA ASN A 508 5.18 21.11 -30.20
C ASN A 508 5.52 19.66 -29.81
N GLN A 509 6.77 19.37 -29.44
CA GLN A 509 7.16 18.07 -28.89
C GLN A 509 6.83 17.94 -27.40
N PHE A 510 6.52 19.05 -26.73
CA PHE A 510 6.08 19.04 -25.35
C PHE A 510 4.55 18.97 -25.26
N PRO A 511 3.98 18.27 -24.26
CA PRO A 511 2.55 18.33 -23.96
C PRO A 511 2.07 19.77 -23.74
N VAL A 512 0.83 20.07 -24.12
CA VAL A 512 0.25 21.41 -23.99
C VAL A 512 0.19 21.87 -22.53
N GLU A 513 0.04 20.94 -21.57
CA GLU A 513 0.07 21.26 -20.13
C GLU A 513 1.40 21.82 -19.62
N CYS A 514 2.49 21.70 -20.38
CA CYS A 514 3.79 22.23 -19.99
C CYS A 514 3.90 23.76 -20.08
N GLY A 515 2.96 24.42 -20.76
CA GLY A 515 2.90 25.88 -20.83
C GLY A 515 4.02 26.57 -21.62
N TYR A 516 4.80 25.81 -22.41
CA TYR A 516 5.81 26.38 -23.30
C TYR A 516 5.17 27.24 -24.40
N GLU A 517 5.88 28.29 -24.81
CA GLU A 517 5.43 29.15 -25.90
C GLU A 517 5.36 28.34 -27.20
N LYS A 518 4.26 28.50 -27.93
CA LYS A 518 4.07 27.81 -29.22
C LYS A 518 5.02 28.41 -30.25
N ASN A 519 5.44 27.58 -31.21
CA ASN A 519 6.30 27.98 -32.32
C ASN A 519 7.72 28.43 -31.89
N THR A 520 8.23 27.81 -30.84
CA THR A 520 9.54 28.13 -30.24
C THR A 520 10.46 26.92 -30.26
N ILE A 521 11.76 27.16 -30.49
CA ILE A 521 12.85 26.20 -30.34
C ILE A 521 13.39 26.30 -28.91
N TYR A 522 13.50 25.16 -28.23
CA TYR A 522 14.08 25.00 -26.89
C TYR A 522 15.31 24.11 -26.95
N LYS A 523 16.31 24.37 -26.10
CA LYS A 523 17.48 23.51 -25.88
C LYS A 523 17.40 22.89 -24.51
N CYS A 524 17.62 21.58 -24.43
CA CYS A 524 17.64 20.87 -23.17
C CYS A 524 18.92 21.16 -22.39
N THR A 525 18.81 21.53 -21.12
CA THR A 525 19.96 21.58 -20.22
C THR A 525 20.36 20.17 -19.76
N PRO A 526 21.58 19.98 -19.22
CA PRO A 526 22.00 18.70 -18.64
C PRO A 526 21.07 18.20 -17.52
N GLU A 527 20.35 19.10 -16.84
CA GLU A 527 19.34 18.77 -15.83
C GLU A 527 17.96 18.42 -16.42
N GLY A 528 17.83 18.39 -17.75
CA GLY A 528 16.61 18.06 -18.47
C GLY A 528 15.59 19.20 -18.59
N THR A 529 15.98 20.43 -18.25
CA THR A 529 15.08 21.60 -18.30
C THR A 529 15.16 22.26 -19.69
N PRO A 530 14.05 22.53 -20.38
CA PRO A 530 14.07 23.24 -21.66
C PRO A 530 14.34 24.73 -21.48
N GLU A 531 15.42 25.23 -22.07
CA GLU A 531 15.73 26.67 -22.18
C GLU A 531 15.33 27.22 -23.55
N LYS A 532 14.66 28.36 -23.59
CA LYS A 532 14.21 28.99 -24.84
C LYS A 532 15.43 29.46 -25.65
N VAL A 533 15.56 28.97 -26.89
CA VAL A 533 16.63 29.38 -27.81
C VAL A 533 16.14 30.45 -28.78
N LYS A 534 15.05 30.16 -29.51
CA LYS A 534 14.56 31.04 -30.59
C LYS A 534 13.05 30.90 -30.77
N GLN A 535 12.36 32.03 -30.89
CA GLN A 535 10.97 32.09 -31.35
C GLN A 535 10.97 32.13 -32.89
N CYS A 536 10.18 31.27 -33.55
CA CYS A 536 9.99 31.35 -34.99
C CYS A 536 9.02 32.49 -35.32
N ASP A 537 9.29 33.21 -36.41
CA ASP A 537 8.45 34.31 -36.88
C ASP A 537 7.06 33.82 -37.28
N ALA A 538 6.09 34.73 -37.39
CA ALA A 538 4.70 34.38 -37.70
C ALA A 538 4.52 33.66 -39.06
N THR A 539 5.46 33.82 -39.99
CA THR A 539 5.49 33.14 -41.30
C THR A 539 6.22 31.81 -41.27
N GLU A 540 6.94 31.52 -40.19
CA GLU A 540 7.73 30.31 -40.03
C GLU A 540 7.05 29.34 -39.04
N SER A 541 7.30 28.05 -39.23
CA SER A 541 6.89 27.01 -38.29
C SER A 541 8.13 26.33 -37.73
N CYS A 542 8.16 26.10 -36.43
CA CYS A 542 9.17 25.25 -35.81
C CYS A 542 8.96 23.81 -36.29
N VAL A 543 9.96 23.26 -36.97
CA VAL A 543 9.97 21.87 -37.44
C VAL A 543 11.21 21.16 -36.91
N SER A 544 11.02 19.95 -36.39
CA SER A 544 12.12 19.04 -36.05
C SER A 544 12.46 18.21 -37.29
N LEU A 545 13.70 18.35 -37.75
CA LEU A 545 14.32 17.58 -38.83
C LEU A 545 15.22 16.50 -38.17
N ASP A 546 15.51 15.41 -38.87
CA ASP A 546 16.36 14.34 -38.32
C ASP A 546 17.76 14.88 -37.97
N GLY A 547 17.95 15.16 -36.67
CA GLY A 547 19.19 15.69 -36.09
C GLY A 547 19.29 17.23 -36.00
N SER A 548 18.26 18.00 -36.37
CA SER A 548 18.27 19.46 -36.19
C SER A 548 16.86 20.03 -36.03
N THR A 549 16.74 21.20 -35.40
CA THR A 549 15.46 21.89 -35.26
C THR A 549 15.58 23.28 -35.88
N ALA A 550 14.63 23.65 -36.75
CA ALA A 550 14.70 24.90 -37.49
C ALA A 550 13.32 25.56 -37.62
N CYS A 551 13.33 26.88 -37.79
CA CYS A 551 12.16 27.62 -38.23
C CYS A 551 12.11 27.54 -39.76
N VAL A 552 11.04 26.92 -40.29
CA VAL A 552 10.87 26.68 -41.72
C VAL A 552 9.70 27.49 -42.22
N ASN A 553 9.87 28.18 -43.34
CA ASN A 553 8.83 29.03 -43.90
C ASN A 553 7.61 28.18 -44.33
N SER A 554 6.41 28.67 -44.03
CA SER A 554 5.14 27.94 -44.20
C SER A 554 4.62 27.86 -45.63
N ASP A 555 5.37 28.40 -46.61
CA ASP A 555 4.96 28.54 -48.02
C ASP A 555 4.89 27.20 -48.79
N CYS A 556 5.10 26.05 -48.13
CA CYS A 556 5.08 24.70 -48.70
C CYS A 556 5.99 24.51 -49.92
N LYS A 557 6.98 25.39 -50.11
CA LYS A 557 7.95 25.32 -51.19
C LYS A 557 9.11 24.41 -50.81
N CYS A 558 9.67 23.77 -51.82
CA CYS A 558 10.82 22.91 -51.67
C CYS A 558 12.03 23.70 -51.15
N PRO A 559 12.66 23.27 -50.04
CA PRO A 559 13.81 23.97 -49.48
C PRO A 559 15.05 23.89 -50.39
N ASP A 560 15.22 22.77 -51.10
CA ASP A 560 16.32 22.53 -52.05
C ASP A 560 15.85 21.67 -53.25
N ASP A 561 16.71 21.54 -54.26
CA ASP A 561 16.51 20.63 -55.40
C ASP A 561 16.75 19.17 -54.98
N GLY A 562 15.91 18.22 -55.40
CA GLY A 562 16.12 16.79 -55.15
C GLY A 562 14.84 16.03 -54.79
N THR A 563 14.96 14.78 -54.35
CA THR A 563 13.83 14.02 -53.81
C THR A 563 13.80 14.17 -52.30
N VAL A 564 12.66 14.55 -51.74
CA VAL A 564 12.47 14.75 -50.29
C VAL A 564 11.25 14.00 -49.80
N CYS A 565 11.33 13.47 -48.58
CA CYS A 565 10.20 12.86 -47.89
C CYS A 565 9.11 13.89 -47.54
N GLY A 566 7.83 13.54 -47.67
CA GLY A 566 6.71 14.44 -47.40
C GLY A 566 6.68 14.96 -45.96
N GLN A 567 7.40 14.30 -45.04
CA GLN A 567 7.55 14.71 -43.65
C GLN A 567 8.30 16.04 -43.47
N VAL A 568 9.11 16.47 -44.46
CA VAL A 568 9.85 17.75 -44.36
C VAL A 568 8.92 18.96 -44.49
N PHE A 569 7.70 18.74 -44.99
CA PHE A 569 6.70 19.79 -45.14
C PHE A 569 5.81 19.91 -43.89
N PRO A 570 5.48 21.13 -43.46
CA PRO A 570 4.52 21.35 -42.39
C PRO A 570 3.19 20.62 -42.64
N PRO A 571 2.49 20.13 -41.59
CA PRO A 571 1.18 19.49 -41.74
C PRO A 571 0.14 20.37 -42.44
N SER A 572 0.28 21.70 -42.35
CA SER A 572 -0.57 22.67 -43.05
C SER A 572 -0.52 22.54 -44.57
N CYS A 573 0.56 22.00 -45.14
CA CYS A 573 0.73 21.80 -46.57
C CYS A 573 -0.13 20.68 -47.15
N ARG A 574 -0.76 19.84 -46.30
CA ARG A 574 -1.59 18.68 -46.71
C ARG A 574 -0.86 17.69 -47.65
N ILE A 575 0.45 17.62 -47.51
CA ILE A 575 1.34 16.69 -48.21
C ILE A 575 1.39 15.38 -47.40
N LYS A 576 1.41 14.23 -48.08
CA LYS A 576 1.47 12.93 -47.40
C LYS A 576 2.86 12.72 -46.81
N ALA A 577 2.95 12.65 -45.47
CA ALA A 577 4.23 12.46 -44.78
C ALA A 577 4.98 11.16 -45.17
N THR A 578 4.27 10.16 -45.70
CA THR A 578 4.85 8.87 -46.13
C THR A 578 5.29 8.83 -47.59
N ALA A 579 5.09 9.89 -48.36
CA ALA A 579 5.40 9.90 -49.78
C ALA A 579 6.70 10.65 -50.08
N LEU A 580 7.39 10.27 -51.14
CA LEU A 580 8.50 11.01 -51.71
C LEU A 580 7.97 12.06 -52.70
N TYR A 581 8.64 13.21 -52.73
CA TYR A 581 8.34 14.32 -53.61
C TYR A 581 9.61 14.74 -54.35
N THR A 582 9.52 14.93 -55.66
CA THR A 582 10.55 15.59 -56.44
C THR A 582 10.40 17.09 -56.28
N CYS A 583 11.50 17.73 -55.93
CA CYS A 583 11.56 19.12 -55.53
C CYS A 583 12.51 19.92 -56.40
N LYS A 584 12.10 21.14 -56.73
CA LYS A 584 12.94 22.20 -57.26
C LYS A 584 12.93 23.34 -56.27
N LYS A 585 14.08 23.85 -55.85
CA LYS A 585 14.25 24.90 -54.84
C LYS A 585 13.31 26.08 -55.08
N GLY A 586 12.49 26.40 -54.08
CA GLY A 586 11.47 27.45 -54.14
C GLY A 586 10.20 27.12 -54.96
N GLY A 587 10.15 25.94 -55.59
CA GLY A 587 8.99 25.43 -56.33
C GLY A 587 8.06 24.57 -55.47
N ASP A 588 6.90 24.21 -56.03
CA ASP A 588 5.95 23.30 -55.40
C ASP A 588 6.46 21.84 -55.44
N PRO A 589 6.33 21.07 -54.36
CA PRO A 589 6.72 19.66 -54.34
C PRO A 589 5.83 18.84 -55.26
N VAL A 590 6.47 18.10 -56.18
CA VAL A 590 5.79 17.23 -57.13
C VAL A 590 5.80 15.82 -56.56
N PHE A 591 4.63 15.23 -56.33
CA PHE A 591 4.53 13.85 -55.83
C PHE A 591 5.28 12.86 -56.73
N ASP A 592 6.12 12.01 -56.13
CA ASP A 592 6.85 10.95 -56.81
C ASP A 592 6.23 9.57 -56.53
N LYS A 593 6.29 9.08 -55.29
CA LYS A 593 5.70 7.79 -54.89
C LYS A 593 5.33 7.72 -53.41
N ASP A 594 4.33 6.91 -53.05
CA ASP A 594 3.94 6.64 -51.65
C ASP A 594 4.74 5.44 -51.12
N CYS A 595 5.33 5.54 -49.91
CA CYS A 595 6.08 4.44 -49.30
C CYS A 595 5.21 3.46 -48.49
N TYR A 596 3.90 3.66 -48.35
CA TYR A 596 3.05 2.82 -47.48
C TYR A 596 3.07 1.31 -47.83
N PRO A 597 3.14 0.37 -46.85
CA PRO A 597 3.09 0.56 -45.39
C PRO A 597 4.42 0.99 -44.74
N ASP A 598 5.47 1.17 -45.53
CA ASP A 598 6.78 1.61 -45.07
C ASP A 598 6.83 3.14 -44.88
N ARG A 599 7.83 3.62 -44.13
CA ARG A 599 8.08 5.07 -43.97
C ARG A 599 9.11 5.53 -44.99
N CYS A 600 8.98 6.75 -45.53
CA CYS A 600 10.12 7.41 -46.18
C CYS A 600 11.09 7.87 -45.09
N SER A 601 12.37 7.52 -45.24
CA SER A 601 13.44 7.92 -44.32
C SER A 601 14.42 8.83 -45.05
N ASP A 602 14.81 9.91 -44.39
CA ASP A 602 15.81 10.85 -44.89
C ASP A 602 17.17 10.14 -44.93
N SER A 603 17.77 10.08 -46.12
CA SER A 603 18.99 9.29 -46.37
C SER A 603 20.27 10.06 -46.02
N LYS A 604 20.35 10.59 -44.79
CA LYS A 604 21.59 11.19 -44.25
C LYS A 604 22.07 10.49 -42.99
N ALA A 605 22.48 9.23 -43.08
CA ALA A 605 23.47 8.67 -42.15
C ALA A 605 24.06 7.33 -42.62
N THR A 606 25.24 7.37 -43.25
CA THR A 606 26.27 6.37 -42.95
C THR A 606 27.67 6.92 -43.27
N TYR A 607 28.42 7.29 -42.24
CA TYR A 607 29.87 7.42 -42.30
C TYR A 607 30.50 6.11 -41.81
N SER A 608 31.41 5.56 -42.61
CA SER A 608 32.49 4.69 -42.15
C SER A 608 33.81 5.42 -42.43
N ALA A 609 34.69 5.46 -41.43
CA ALA A 609 36.00 6.08 -41.55
C ALA A 609 36.92 5.22 -42.43
N SER A 610 37.28 5.72 -43.61
CA SER A 610 38.64 5.68 -44.17
C SER A 610 38.70 6.40 -45.52
N THR A 611 39.61 7.37 -45.56
CA THR A 611 40.25 8.07 -46.68
C THR A 611 39.81 7.69 -48.12
N ALA A 612 38.94 8.50 -48.72
CA ALA A 612 38.95 8.76 -50.17
C ALA A 612 38.18 10.05 -50.50
N VAL A 613 38.82 10.96 -51.24
CA VAL A 613 38.18 12.14 -51.82
C VAL A 613 37.23 11.68 -52.91
N PHE A 614 35.92 11.84 -52.71
CA PHE A 614 34.92 11.70 -53.78
C PHE A 614 33.96 12.90 -53.76
N LYS A 615 33.65 13.39 -54.96
CA LYS A 615 32.63 14.42 -55.21
C LYS A 615 31.30 13.96 -54.62
N ALA A 616 30.66 14.83 -53.84
CA ALA A 616 29.33 14.62 -53.28
C ALA A 616 28.31 14.38 -54.42
N ALA A 617 27.80 13.16 -54.52
CA ALA A 617 26.57 12.87 -55.24
C ALA A 617 25.40 13.06 -54.25
N ALA A 618 24.33 13.73 -54.70
CA ALA A 618 23.10 13.85 -53.92
C ALA A 618 22.52 12.44 -53.66
N ILE A 619 22.33 12.10 -52.39
CA ILE A 619 21.73 10.85 -51.95
C ILE A 619 20.21 11.10 -51.84
N ALA A 620 19.40 10.20 -52.39
CA ALA A 620 17.94 10.32 -52.46
C ALA A 620 17.25 9.40 -51.44
N ASP A 621 16.14 9.86 -50.87
CA ASP A 621 15.33 9.16 -49.86
C ASP A 621 14.69 7.83 -50.35
N VAL A 622 14.49 6.87 -49.43
CA VAL A 622 14.02 5.48 -49.72
C VAL A 622 13.03 4.93 -48.66
N CYS A 623 12.36 3.77 -48.93
CA CYS A 623 11.34 3.11 -48.07
C CYS A 623 11.89 1.81 -47.36
N VAL A 624 11.47 1.44 -46.12
CA VAL A 624 12.03 0.31 -45.27
C VAL A 624 11.00 -0.46 -44.35
N GLY A 625 11.13 -1.80 -44.09
CA GLY A 625 10.12 -2.72 -43.43
C GLY A 625 10.37 -3.41 -42.02
N GLN A 626 9.38 -4.21 -41.49
CA GLN A 626 9.01 -4.52 -40.05
C GLN A 626 9.56 -5.79 -39.29
N CYS A 627 10.02 -5.67 -38.03
CA CYS A 627 9.67 -6.56 -36.86
C CYS A 627 9.55 -5.68 -35.58
N MET A 628 9.08 -6.17 -34.41
CA MET A 628 8.59 -5.33 -33.27
C MET A 628 8.68 -6.03 -31.84
N CYS A 629 8.79 -5.32 -30.69
CA CYS A 629 8.79 -5.80 -29.26
C CYS A 629 7.63 -5.15 -28.47
N SER A 630 7.39 -5.62 -27.25
CA SER A 630 6.36 -5.10 -26.34
C SER A 630 6.87 -4.00 -25.41
N GLU A 631 6.04 -2.95 -25.29
CA GLU A 631 6.30 -1.71 -24.54
C GLU A 631 6.00 -1.81 -23.02
N LYS A 632 6.07 -3.00 -22.41
CA LYS A 632 5.85 -3.13 -20.96
C LYS A 632 6.86 -4.05 -20.30
N GLY A 633 7.78 -3.43 -19.55
CA GLY A 633 8.50 -4.03 -18.44
C GLY A 633 10.02 -4.02 -18.59
N ILE A 634 10.65 -2.85 -18.47
CA ILE A 634 11.87 -2.63 -17.67
C ILE A 634 11.72 -1.28 -16.98
#